data_AF-A0A497GA01-F1
#
_entry.id   AF-A0A497GA01-F1
#
_cell.length_a   1.000
_cell.length_b   1.000
_cell.length_c   1.000
_cell.angle_alpha   90.00
_cell.angle_beta   90.00
_cell.angle_gamma   90.00
#
_symmetry.space_group_name_H-M   'P 1'
#
loop_
_entity.id
_entity.type
_entity.pdbx_description
1 polymer ?
#
loop_
_entity_poly.entity_id
_entity_poly.type
_entity_poly.pdbx_seq_one_letter_code
_entity_poly.pdbx_strand_id
1 'polypeptide(L)'
;MAARASTLSVTVGGSLMRGILFSEYSAGGHVAQRIWIAALLSSLMLATLTYATPLEERVLILYDSRSSGSILISTYLKWLLGIIWKIPVTIVDLNSTPLSSIPLFEGGEPVYTLIFVTNIVDGVDRMGEDEWSTLEEAGEKIPLVTFWKAVAIERASEVFGCRYLGDERVGRVNVRRHPLTESLPATVIYGYTASLAEPVGGKALMMSEDGRALVVAKGKHVWIGLRALLGVHSWAGPAALVYANLLKLSLRGFIRLRLPPYASIRIDDVPFSTESWFWGWQYFTAEQWRRYFSLLKEYGAKVNLMIICYNVSKSTGEWTPYIETHKDVIEVFREAVAEGVADAQAHGATHVTPFEEYFVNNPSSDPWELTLSIRFEFGYDPHTGKPIPRRLQEEHLRNLTRSIEEWFGYRPVVWTPPWHVYDGVSVKIAEELGYLYFSDGFRLTWDERGAPPCIMGEEVPGTAMICVPVNADWDHLPTNPRHLRRIVEPLVRAGIPIVFISHGRNWTIRSSTTYFTLRDNELRLRALREYGVKYLFLRELGEVFKRWRGVEMRATLY
;
A
#
# COMPACT_ATOMS: atom_id res chain seq x y z
N MET A 1 -50.72 9.21 -8.48
CA MET A 1 -49.67 8.19 -8.71
C MET A 1 -48.93 8.00 -7.41
N ALA A 2 -49.12 6.83 -6.80
CA ALA A 2 -48.72 6.52 -5.43
C ALA A 2 -47.23 6.17 -5.34
N ALA A 3 -46.60 6.68 -4.27
CA ALA A 3 -45.25 6.30 -3.86
C ALA A 3 -45.23 4.83 -3.44
N ARG A 4 -44.42 4.01 -4.12
CA ARG A 4 -44.04 2.67 -3.67
C ARG A 4 -42.73 2.77 -2.91
N ALA A 5 -42.80 2.61 -1.59
CA ALA A 5 -41.67 2.21 -0.78
C ALA A 5 -41.40 0.72 -1.05
N SER A 6 -40.22 0.38 -1.56
CA SER A 6 -39.75 -1.00 -1.64
C SER A 6 -38.87 -1.31 -0.44
N THR A 7 -39.38 -2.19 0.42
CA THR A 7 -38.69 -2.85 1.52
C THR A 7 -37.48 -3.65 1.04
N LEU A 8 -36.33 -3.45 1.69
CA LEU A 8 -35.14 -4.30 1.59
C LEU A 8 -35.18 -5.28 2.77
N SER A 9 -35.42 -6.56 2.48
CA SER A 9 -35.38 -7.65 3.46
C SER A 9 -33.94 -8.12 3.63
N VAL A 10 -33.39 -8.01 4.84
CA VAL A 10 -32.15 -8.70 5.23
C VAL A 10 -32.54 -9.95 6.01
N THR A 11 -32.20 -11.11 5.47
CA THR A 11 -32.38 -12.40 6.13
C THR A 11 -31.18 -12.64 7.03
N VAL A 12 -31.36 -12.51 8.35
CA VAL A 12 -30.45 -13.06 9.36
C VAL A 12 -31.11 -14.33 9.91
N GLY A 13 -30.30 -15.38 10.08
CA GLY A 13 -30.75 -16.74 10.34
C GLY A 13 -31.77 -16.89 11.48
N GLY A 14 -32.84 -17.62 11.17
CA GLY A 14 -33.43 -18.60 12.09
C GLY A 14 -34.07 -18.11 13.39
N SER A 15 -35.13 -17.31 13.32
CA SER A 15 -36.35 -17.58 14.11
C SER A 15 -37.55 -16.79 13.54
N LEU A 16 -38.66 -17.48 13.32
CA LEU A 16 -39.94 -16.87 12.96
C LEU A 16 -40.60 -16.35 14.25
N MET A 17 -40.56 -15.04 14.51
CA MET A 17 -41.54 -14.42 15.41
C MET A 17 -42.69 -13.84 14.58
N ARG A 18 -43.82 -14.54 14.57
CA ARG A 18 -45.10 -14.00 14.12
C ARG A 18 -45.60 -13.02 15.18
N GLY A 19 -45.55 -11.73 14.89
CA GLY A 19 -46.25 -10.71 15.67
C GLY A 19 -47.75 -10.80 15.45
N ILE A 20 -48.49 -11.09 16.52
CA ILE A 20 -49.94 -11.09 16.58
C ILE A 20 -50.42 -9.63 16.75
N LEU A 21 -51.30 -9.18 15.86
CA LEU A 21 -52.08 -7.95 16.01
C LEU A 21 -53.21 -8.20 17.03
N PHE A 22 -53.35 -7.35 18.03
CA PHE A 22 -54.62 -7.19 18.75
C PHE A 22 -54.94 -5.72 19.00
N SER A 23 -56.12 -5.32 18.54
CA SER A 23 -56.83 -4.09 18.87
C SER A 23 -57.49 -4.20 20.26
N GLU A 24 -57.43 -3.10 21.01
CA GLU A 24 -58.40 -2.51 21.97
C GLU A 24 -59.67 -3.33 22.36
N TYR A 25 -60.20 -3.39 23.58
CA TYR A 25 -60.35 -2.45 24.73
C TYR A 25 -60.76 -3.25 26.00
N SER A 26 -60.37 -2.81 27.22
CA SER A 26 -61.27 -2.48 28.36
C SER A 26 -60.61 -2.54 29.76
N ALA A 27 -60.80 -1.44 30.49
CA ALA A 27 -60.78 -1.19 31.94
C ALA A 27 -60.14 -2.24 32.89
N GLY A 28 -58.92 -1.94 33.34
CA GLY A 28 -58.15 -2.69 34.35
C GLY A 28 -56.64 -2.45 34.25
N GLY A 29 -56.20 -1.94 33.09
CA GLY A 29 -54.81 -1.85 32.68
C GLY A 29 -53.91 -0.85 33.40
N HIS A 30 -54.39 0.04 34.27
CA HIS A 30 -53.51 1.08 34.85
C HIS A 30 -52.57 0.58 35.95
N VAL A 31 -52.93 -0.45 36.72
CA VAL A 31 -52.02 -1.05 37.71
C VAL A 31 -51.11 -2.09 37.05
N ALA A 32 -51.65 -2.90 36.12
CA ALA A 32 -50.87 -3.86 35.35
C ALA A 32 -49.84 -3.17 34.43
N GLN A 33 -50.18 -2.08 33.74
CA GLN A 33 -49.21 -1.30 32.94
C GLN A 33 -48.12 -0.69 33.82
N ARG A 34 -48.43 -0.19 35.02
CA ARG A 34 -47.40 0.41 35.90
C ARG A 34 -46.44 -0.64 36.46
N ILE A 35 -46.93 -1.84 36.78
CA ILE A 35 -46.08 -2.96 37.22
C ILE A 35 -45.24 -3.49 36.05
N TRP A 36 -45.81 -3.58 34.84
CA TRP A 36 -45.06 -3.97 33.64
C TRP A 36 -44.04 -2.92 33.20
N ILE A 37 -44.35 -1.63 33.27
CA ILE A 37 -43.41 -0.55 32.95
C ILE A 37 -42.30 -0.49 34.01
N ALA A 38 -42.62 -0.69 35.30
CA ALA A 38 -41.59 -0.78 36.34
C ALA A 38 -40.72 -2.04 36.17
N ALA A 39 -41.29 -3.20 35.81
CA ALA A 39 -40.53 -4.41 35.51
C ALA A 39 -39.68 -4.25 34.23
N LEU A 40 -40.20 -3.58 33.19
CA LEU A 40 -39.47 -3.30 31.95
C LEU A 40 -38.36 -2.28 32.18
N LEU A 41 -38.59 -1.24 33.00
CA LEU A 41 -37.58 -0.24 33.38
C LEU A 41 -36.54 -0.82 34.34
N SER A 42 -36.92 -1.72 35.25
CA SER A 42 -35.98 -2.45 36.10
C SER A 42 -35.19 -3.49 35.31
N SER A 43 -35.79 -4.10 34.28
CA SER A 43 -35.11 -5.01 33.35
C SER A 43 -34.19 -4.25 32.39
N LEU A 44 -34.60 -3.06 31.92
CA LEU A 44 -33.73 -2.15 31.16
C LEU A 44 -32.60 -1.61 32.04
N MET A 45 -32.89 -1.24 33.30
CA MET A 45 -31.87 -0.74 34.23
C MET A 45 -30.91 -1.84 34.67
N LEU A 46 -31.38 -3.06 34.96
CA LEU A 46 -30.50 -4.21 35.22
C LEU A 46 -29.70 -4.59 33.97
N ALA A 47 -30.30 -4.54 32.78
CA ALA A 47 -29.58 -4.77 31.53
C ALA A 47 -28.50 -3.70 31.33
N THR A 48 -28.77 -2.42 31.58
CA THR A 48 -27.76 -1.35 31.49
C THR A 48 -26.70 -1.38 32.60
N LEU A 49 -26.92 -2.11 33.70
CA LEU A 49 -25.95 -2.24 34.81
C LEU A 49 -25.04 -3.47 34.70
N THR A 50 -25.22 -4.33 33.68
CA THR A 50 -24.34 -5.48 33.40
C THR A 50 -23.77 -5.49 31.99
N TYR A 51 -23.94 -4.43 31.19
CA TYR A 51 -23.13 -4.28 29.99
C TYR A 51 -21.72 -3.88 30.38
N ALA A 52 -20.86 -4.90 30.50
CA ALA A 52 -19.45 -4.74 30.18
C ALA A 52 -19.38 -3.91 28.89
N THR A 53 -18.66 -2.80 28.92
CA THR A 53 -18.42 -1.97 27.73
C THR A 53 -18.08 -2.89 26.56
N PRO A 54 -18.79 -2.83 25.43
CA PRO A 54 -18.51 -3.73 24.31
C PRO A 54 -17.04 -3.58 23.93
N LEU A 55 -16.29 -4.68 24.05
CA LEU A 55 -14.88 -4.71 23.72
C LEU A 55 -14.76 -4.47 22.22
N GLU A 56 -14.28 -3.29 21.87
CA GLU A 56 -13.95 -2.92 20.50
C GLU A 56 -12.96 -3.93 19.92
N GLU A 57 -13.29 -4.51 18.77
CA GLU A 57 -12.40 -5.44 18.07
C GLU A 57 -11.06 -4.76 17.77
N ARG A 58 -10.00 -5.26 18.40
CA ARG A 58 -8.66 -4.70 18.26
C ARG A 58 -7.61 -5.78 18.09
N VAL A 59 -6.55 -5.41 17.39
CA VAL A 59 -5.39 -6.26 17.12
C VAL A 59 -4.20 -5.74 17.92
N LEU A 60 -3.43 -6.65 18.50
CA LEU A 60 -2.14 -6.33 19.12
C LEU A 60 -0.99 -6.65 18.17
N ILE A 61 -0.05 -5.73 18.01
CA ILE A 61 1.23 -5.95 17.33
C ILE A 61 2.34 -5.77 18.36
N LEU A 62 3.03 -6.86 18.67
CA LEU A 62 4.21 -6.88 19.52
C LEU A 62 5.44 -6.80 18.63
N TYR A 63 6.21 -5.73 18.74
CA TYR A 63 7.44 -5.53 17.96
C TYR A 63 8.63 -5.23 18.88
N ASP A 64 9.85 -5.26 18.34
CA ASP A 64 11.07 -4.90 19.06
C ASP A 64 11.86 -3.87 18.25
N SER A 65 12.10 -2.69 18.83
CA SER A 65 12.81 -1.58 18.18
C SER A 65 14.28 -1.89 17.86
N ARG A 66 14.86 -2.97 18.38
CA ARG A 66 16.23 -3.41 18.05
C ARG A 66 16.29 -4.26 16.78
N SER A 67 15.14 -4.69 16.24
CA SER A 67 15.05 -5.52 15.04
C SER A 67 14.47 -4.74 13.87
N SER A 68 15.29 -4.48 12.85
CA SER A 68 14.84 -3.81 11.61
C SER A 68 13.74 -4.59 10.90
N GLY A 69 13.81 -5.93 10.92
CA GLY A 69 12.76 -6.81 10.41
C GLY A 69 11.45 -6.65 11.17
N SER A 70 11.52 -6.54 12.50
CA SER A 70 10.36 -6.31 13.37
C SER A 70 9.70 -4.96 13.10
N ILE A 71 10.50 -3.88 12.99
CA ILE A 71 10.01 -2.54 12.63
C ILE A 71 9.32 -2.54 11.26
N LEU A 72 9.92 -3.21 10.27
CA LEU A 72 9.39 -3.26 8.92
C LEU A 72 8.01 -3.93 8.87
N ILE A 73 7.88 -5.13 9.45
CA ILE A 73 6.62 -5.88 9.44
C ILE A 73 5.56 -5.20 10.32
N SER A 74 5.93 -4.63 11.47
CA SER A 74 4.97 -3.96 12.35
C SER A 74 4.42 -2.69 11.70
N THR A 75 5.26 -1.94 11.00
CA THR A 75 4.87 -0.77 10.19
C THR A 75 3.91 -1.18 9.07
N TYR A 76 4.21 -2.26 8.36
CA TYR A 76 3.33 -2.80 7.32
C TYR A 76 1.95 -3.20 7.86
N LEU A 77 1.92 -3.95 8.96
CA LEU A 77 0.67 -4.42 9.57
C LEU A 77 -0.15 -3.26 10.13
N LYS A 78 0.50 -2.28 10.80
CA LYS A 78 -0.15 -1.06 11.26
C LYS A 78 -0.81 -0.30 10.11
N TRP A 79 -0.09 -0.13 9.00
CA TRP A 79 -0.63 0.50 7.80
C TRP A 79 -1.82 -0.28 7.23
N LEU A 80 -1.66 -1.58 7.00
CA LEU A 80 -2.69 -2.38 6.35
C LEU A 80 -3.97 -2.48 7.18
N LEU A 81 -3.82 -2.81 8.47
CA LEU A 81 -4.95 -3.01 9.38
C LEU A 81 -5.55 -1.67 9.81
N GLY A 82 -4.72 -0.74 10.29
CA GLY A 82 -5.16 0.51 10.88
C GLY A 82 -5.54 1.59 9.86
N ILE A 83 -4.74 1.74 8.80
CA ILE A 83 -4.95 2.81 7.80
C ILE A 83 -5.87 2.33 6.69
N ILE A 84 -5.57 1.20 6.04
CA ILE A 84 -6.33 0.75 4.88
C ILE A 84 -7.65 0.08 5.29
N TRP A 85 -7.67 -0.75 6.34
CA TRP A 85 -8.86 -1.50 6.75
C TRP A 85 -9.63 -0.93 7.93
N LYS A 86 -9.08 0.10 8.59
CA LYS A 86 -9.71 0.80 9.72
C LYS A 86 -10.04 -0.12 10.90
N ILE A 87 -9.19 -1.11 11.11
CA ILE A 87 -9.24 -1.99 12.29
C ILE A 87 -8.39 -1.34 13.39
N PRO A 88 -8.91 -1.16 14.61
CA PRO A 88 -8.13 -0.69 15.74
C PRO A 88 -6.88 -1.55 15.98
N VAL A 89 -5.72 -0.91 16.03
CA VAL A 89 -4.42 -1.56 16.24
C VAL A 89 -3.74 -0.95 17.47
N THR A 90 -3.40 -1.80 18.43
CA THR A 90 -2.46 -1.49 19.49
C THR A 90 -1.08 -2.01 19.08
N ILE A 91 -0.07 -1.14 19.12
CA ILE A 91 1.31 -1.50 18.82
C ILE A 91 2.17 -1.27 20.06
N VAL A 92 2.96 -2.27 20.45
CA VAL A 92 3.78 -2.21 21.67
C VAL A 92 5.20 -2.67 21.37
N ASP A 93 6.17 -1.87 21.80
CA ASP A 93 7.61 -2.18 21.73
C ASP A 93 8.04 -2.96 22.97
N LEU A 94 8.32 -4.26 22.80
CA LEU A 94 8.76 -5.12 23.88
C LEU A 94 10.18 -4.83 24.37
N ASN A 95 10.97 -4.05 23.63
CA ASN A 95 12.26 -3.58 24.14
C ASN A 95 12.10 -2.57 25.29
N SER A 96 10.99 -1.83 25.33
CA SER A 96 10.74 -0.78 26.33
C SER A 96 9.56 -1.07 27.25
N THR A 97 8.68 -2.00 26.88
CA THR A 97 7.46 -2.34 27.62
C THR A 97 7.36 -3.86 27.81
N PRO A 98 7.52 -4.39 29.04
CA PRO A 98 7.40 -5.83 29.29
C PRO A 98 6.01 -6.36 28.92
N LEU A 99 5.94 -7.57 28.33
CA LEU A 99 4.66 -8.16 27.92
C LEU A 99 3.67 -8.32 29.09
N SER A 100 4.18 -8.61 30.29
CA SER A 100 3.38 -8.76 31.52
C SER A 100 2.64 -7.50 31.95
N SER A 101 3.05 -6.32 31.44
CA SER A 101 2.37 -5.05 31.72
C SER A 101 1.23 -4.73 30.74
N ILE A 102 1.08 -5.53 29.68
CA ILE A 102 0.07 -5.34 28.65
C ILE A 102 -1.21 -6.08 29.06
N PRO A 103 -2.38 -5.43 29.15
CA PRO A 103 -3.62 -6.10 29.50
C PRO A 103 -4.09 -6.98 28.34
N LEU A 104 -3.78 -8.28 28.38
CA LEU A 104 -4.23 -9.25 27.38
C LEU A 104 -5.66 -9.75 27.67
N PHE A 105 -6.08 -9.68 28.93
CA PHE A 105 -7.39 -10.11 29.42
C PHE A 105 -8.02 -9.06 30.33
N GLU A 106 -9.34 -8.90 30.23
CA GLU A 106 -10.15 -8.08 31.12
C GLU A 106 -11.38 -8.88 31.55
N GLY A 107 -11.58 -9.08 32.85
CA GLY A 107 -12.65 -9.95 33.35
C GLY A 107 -12.55 -11.42 32.89
N GLY A 108 -11.36 -11.88 32.50
CA GLY A 108 -11.11 -13.24 31.96
C GLY A 108 -11.36 -13.38 30.45
N GLU A 109 -11.86 -12.33 29.81
CA GLU A 109 -12.12 -12.26 28.37
C GLU A 109 -10.92 -11.65 27.61
N PRO A 110 -10.60 -12.15 26.41
CA PRO A 110 -9.58 -11.54 25.56
C PRO A 110 -9.86 -10.06 25.25
N VAL A 111 -8.86 -9.21 25.49
CA VAL A 111 -8.86 -7.81 25.05
C VAL A 111 -8.61 -7.71 23.54
N TYR A 112 -7.77 -8.60 23.00
CA TYR A 112 -7.38 -8.60 21.60
C TYR A 112 -7.94 -9.81 20.86
N THR A 113 -8.30 -9.58 19.60
CA THR A 113 -8.82 -10.62 18.72
C THR A 113 -7.71 -11.40 18.01
N LEU A 114 -6.55 -10.77 17.81
CA LEU A 114 -5.36 -11.37 17.21
C LEU A 114 -4.12 -10.74 17.82
N ILE A 115 -3.07 -11.54 18.02
CA ILE A 115 -1.74 -11.04 18.43
C ILE A 115 -0.73 -11.36 17.34
N PHE A 116 -0.12 -10.31 16.79
CA PHE A 116 1.01 -10.41 15.89
C PHE A 116 2.30 -10.35 16.69
N VAL A 117 3.03 -11.47 16.71
CA VAL A 117 4.30 -11.65 17.42
C VAL A 117 5.43 -11.34 16.44
N THR A 118 5.73 -10.06 16.27
CA THR A 118 6.71 -9.56 15.30
C THR A 118 8.08 -9.27 15.90
N ASN A 119 8.22 -9.24 17.22
CA ASN A 119 9.46 -8.97 17.95
C ASN A 119 10.59 -9.99 17.69
N ILE A 120 10.23 -11.20 17.25
CA ILE A 120 11.16 -12.32 17.03
C ILE A 120 11.33 -12.70 15.54
N VAL A 121 10.87 -11.88 14.59
CA VAL A 121 10.81 -12.26 13.15
C VAL A 121 12.18 -12.46 12.50
N ASP A 122 13.25 -11.96 13.12
CA ASP A 122 14.63 -12.17 12.71
C ASP A 122 15.26 -13.45 13.28
N GLY A 123 14.51 -14.21 14.09
CA GLY A 123 14.94 -15.49 14.67
C GLY A 123 15.80 -15.35 15.92
N VAL A 124 15.87 -14.15 16.51
CA VAL A 124 16.55 -13.92 17.78
C VAL A 124 15.54 -13.98 18.91
N ASP A 125 15.77 -14.87 19.88
CA ASP A 125 14.95 -14.93 21.08
C ASP A 125 15.28 -13.76 22.01
N ARG A 126 14.27 -12.91 22.21
CA ARG A 126 14.37 -11.72 23.06
C ARG A 126 13.40 -11.78 24.24
N MET A 127 12.56 -12.81 24.30
CA MET A 127 11.55 -12.95 25.34
C MET A 127 12.10 -13.82 26.47
N GLY A 128 11.89 -13.37 27.71
CA GLY A 128 12.19 -14.17 28.89
C GLY A 128 11.18 -15.31 29.09
N GLU A 129 11.46 -16.21 30.03
CA GLU A 129 10.57 -17.31 30.41
C GLU A 129 9.16 -16.84 30.79
N ASP A 130 9.08 -15.77 31.59
CA ASP A 130 7.80 -15.20 32.02
C ASP A 130 7.00 -14.62 30.84
N GLU A 131 7.68 -14.00 29.86
CA GLU A 131 7.05 -13.42 28.69
C GLU A 131 6.54 -14.52 27.74
N TRP A 132 7.35 -15.56 27.50
CA TRP A 132 6.91 -16.72 26.74
C TRP A 132 5.71 -17.40 27.38
N SER A 133 5.74 -17.61 28.70
CA SER A 133 4.64 -18.23 29.43
C SER A 133 3.36 -17.38 29.33
N THR A 134 3.49 -16.05 29.47
CA THR A 134 2.38 -15.10 29.29
C THR A 134 1.81 -15.17 27.87
N LEU A 135 2.67 -15.24 26.85
CA LEU A 135 2.25 -15.31 25.45
C LEU A 135 1.55 -16.63 25.13
N GLU A 136 2.02 -17.74 25.67
CA GLU A 136 1.45 -19.08 25.49
C GLU A 136 0.08 -19.18 26.16
N GLU A 137 -0.06 -18.70 27.41
CA GLU A 137 -1.35 -18.60 28.12
C GLU A 137 -2.34 -17.74 27.32
N ALA A 138 -1.89 -16.58 26.82
CA ALA A 138 -2.69 -15.75 25.93
C ALA A 138 -3.09 -16.50 24.65
N GLY A 139 -2.15 -17.28 24.11
CA GLY A 139 -2.31 -18.14 22.95
C GLY A 139 -3.43 -19.17 23.10
N GLU A 140 -3.74 -19.64 24.30
CA GLU A 140 -4.84 -20.59 24.52
C GLU A 140 -6.20 -20.03 24.11
N LYS A 141 -6.40 -18.71 24.26
CA LYS A 141 -7.65 -18.01 23.91
C LYS A 141 -7.54 -17.14 22.65
N ILE A 142 -6.37 -16.58 22.38
CA ILE A 142 -6.14 -15.63 21.28
C ILE A 142 -5.29 -16.27 20.17
N PRO A 143 -5.67 -16.19 18.89
CA PRO A 143 -4.81 -16.63 17.81
C PRO A 143 -3.52 -15.80 17.73
N LEU A 144 -2.40 -16.49 17.58
CA LEU A 144 -1.07 -15.89 17.42
C LEU A 144 -0.61 -15.98 15.97
N VAL A 145 0.00 -14.93 15.46
CA VAL A 145 0.61 -14.92 14.12
C VAL A 145 2.05 -14.44 14.21
N THR A 146 2.98 -15.18 13.61
CA THR A 146 4.38 -14.76 13.47
C THR A 146 4.91 -14.96 12.05
N PHE A 147 6.12 -14.50 11.79
CA PHE A 147 6.69 -14.39 10.45
C PHE A 147 8.14 -14.83 10.37
N TRP A 148 8.53 -15.21 9.15
CA TRP A 148 9.91 -15.32 8.70
C TRP A 148 10.75 -16.26 9.57
N LYS A 149 11.80 -15.75 10.21
CA LYS A 149 12.79 -16.54 10.95
C LYS A 149 12.36 -16.84 12.38
N ALA A 150 11.19 -16.37 12.83
CA ALA A 150 10.71 -16.58 14.19
C ALA A 150 10.79 -18.05 14.63
N VAL A 151 10.46 -18.98 13.73
CA VAL A 151 10.49 -20.43 13.98
C VAL A 151 11.89 -21.07 13.89
N ALA A 152 12.94 -20.25 13.88
CA ALA A 152 14.30 -20.69 14.23
C ALA A 152 14.48 -20.79 15.75
N ILE A 153 13.65 -20.09 16.52
CA ILE A 153 13.59 -20.19 17.98
C ILE A 153 12.81 -21.46 18.33
N GLU A 154 13.36 -22.30 19.21
CA GLU A 154 12.79 -23.61 19.56
C GLU A 154 11.35 -23.50 20.07
N ARG A 155 11.12 -22.62 21.05
CA ARG A 155 9.79 -22.39 21.62
C ARG A 155 8.78 -21.87 20.60
N ALA A 156 9.19 -20.94 19.73
CA ALA A 156 8.34 -20.49 18.62
C ALA A 156 8.02 -21.64 17.65
N SER A 157 9.01 -22.48 17.32
CA SER A 157 8.81 -23.65 16.46
C SER A 157 7.74 -24.59 17.03
N GLU A 158 7.71 -24.78 18.35
CA GLU A 158 6.67 -25.55 19.02
C GLU A 158 5.30 -24.87 18.93
N VAL A 159 5.19 -23.58 19.27
CA VAL A 159 3.92 -22.84 19.23
C VAL A 159 3.30 -22.84 17.83
N PHE A 160 4.11 -22.60 16.79
CA PHE A 160 3.64 -22.47 15.41
C PHE A 160 3.69 -23.76 14.60
N GLY A 161 4.30 -24.83 15.14
CA GLY A 161 4.28 -26.17 14.57
C GLY A 161 5.14 -26.35 13.33
N CYS A 162 6.29 -25.66 13.26
CA CYS A 162 7.24 -25.81 12.16
C CYS A 162 8.63 -25.32 12.54
N ARG A 163 9.67 -25.82 11.87
CA ARG A 163 11.07 -25.47 12.11
C ARG A 163 11.67 -24.77 10.89
N TYR A 164 12.39 -23.67 11.11
CA TYR A 164 13.03 -22.91 10.04
C TYR A 164 14.10 -23.73 9.30
N LEU A 165 14.13 -23.60 7.96
CA LEU A 165 15.08 -24.30 7.08
C LEU A 165 16.04 -23.36 6.34
N GLY A 166 15.67 -22.10 6.14
CA GLY A 166 16.47 -21.16 5.35
C GLY A 166 15.63 -20.15 4.57
N ASP A 167 16.29 -19.19 3.95
CA ASP A 167 15.69 -18.20 3.06
C ASP A 167 16.03 -18.56 1.61
N GLU A 168 15.02 -18.71 0.74
CA GLU A 168 15.25 -19.02 -0.67
C GLU A 168 14.24 -18.33 -1.59
N ARG A 169 14.63 -18.15 -2.85
CA ARG A 169 13.74 -17.66 -3.90
C ARG A 169 12.83 -18.78 -4.37
N VAL A 170 11.52 -18.65 -4.17
CA VAL A 170 10.55 -19.69 -4.52
C VAL A 170 9.75 -19.29 -5.74
N GLY A 171 9.86 -20.04 -6.84
CA GLY A 171 9.12 -19.79 -8.08
C GLY A 171 7.62 -20.06 -7.95
N ARG A 172 7.26 -21.34 -7.88
CA ARG A 172 5.88 -21.84 -7.85
C ARG A 172 5.53 -22.38 -6.46
N VAL A 173 4.29 -22.15 -6.04
CA VAL A 173 3.79 -22.56 -4.73
C VAL A 173 2.46 -23.30 -4.88
N ASN A 174 2.38 -24.46 -4.26
CA ASN A 174 1.16 -25.25 -4.14
C ASN A 174 0.36 -24.78 -2.92
N VAL A 175 -0.94 -24.59 -3.11
CA VAL A 175 -1.84 -24.01 -2.11
C VAL A 175 -2.89 -25.04 -1.72
N ARG A 176 -2.99 -25.34 -0.43
CA ARG A 176 -4.06 -26.17 0.14
C ARG A 176 -5.23 -25.28 0.52
N ARG A 177 -6.46 -25.81 0.41
CA ARG A 177 -7.66 -25.10 0.86
C ARG A 177 -7.63 -24.92 2.39
N HIS A 178 -7.82 -23.68 2.81
CA HIS A 178 -7.89 -23.23 4.21
C HIS A 178 -8.54 -21.83 4.22
N PRO A 179 -9.20 -21.39 5.31
CA PRO A 179 -9.72 -20.02 5.40
C PRO A 179 -8.70 -18.92 5.05
N LEU A 180 -7.41 -19.16 5.34
CA LEU A 180 -6.30 -18.24 5.02
C LEU A 180 -5.93 -18.19 3.54
N THR A 181 -6.24 -19.24 2.78
CA THR A 181 -5.79 -19.43 1.39
C THR A 181 -6.95 -19.60 0.42
N GLU A 182 -8.21 -19.52 0.86
CA GLU A 182 -9.39 -19.75 0.01
C GLU A 182 -9.50 -18.74 -1.15
N SER A 183 -8.93 -17.55 -0.98
CA SER A 183 -8.89 -16.51 -2.00
C SER A 183 -7.81 -16.76 -3.07
N LEU A 184 -6.96 -17.79 -2.88
CA LEU A 184 -5.84 -18.13 -3.75
C LEU A 184 -6.19 -19.34 -4.64
N PRO A 185 -5.68 -19.37 -5.88
CA PRO A 185 -5.75 -20.58 -6.70
C PRO A 185 -4.89 -21.71 -6.09
N ALA A 186 -5.18 -22.96 -6.46
CA ALA A 186 -4.43 -24.14 -6.00
C ALA A 186 -2.92 -24.10 -6.30
N THR A 187 -2.52 -23.27 -7.25
CA THR A 187 -1.13 -22.96 -7.54
C THR A 187 -0.97 -21.46 -7.75
N VAL A 188 0.00 -20.85 -7.07
CA VAL A 188 0.41 -19.45 -7.28
C VAL A 188 1.86 -19.40 -7.76
N ILE A 189 2.18 -18.38 -8.56
CA ILE A 189 3.56 -17.99 -8.83
C ILE A 189 3.91 -16.91 -7.81
N TYR A 190 4.91 -17.18 -6.99
CA TYR A 190 5.41 -16.24 -5.99
C TYR A 190 6.67 -15.56 -6.52
N GLY A 191 7.66 -16.36 -6.93
CA GLY A 191 8.95 -15.95 -7.47
C GLY A 191 9.88 -15.20 -6.51
N TYR A 192 9.44 -14.78 -5.33
CA TYR A 192 10.24 -13.92 -4.46
C TYR A 192 10.98 -14.73 -3.40
N THR A 193 11.83 -14.08 -2.61
CA THR A 193 12.43 -14.73 -1.43
C THR A 193 11.34 -15.03 -0.40
N ALA A 194 11.36 -16.24 0.15
CA ALA A 194 10.55 -16.68 1.27
C ALA A 194 11.46 -17.31 2.33
N SER A 195 11.07 -17.19 3.59
CA SER A 195 11.58 -18.04 4.66
C SER A 195 10.85 -19.37 4.58
N LEU A 196 11.60 -20.47 4.59
CA LEU A 196 11.08 -21.83 4.42
C LEU A 196 11.13 -22.57 5.75
N ALA A 197 10.17 -23.46 5.95
CA ALA A 197 10.09 -24.29 7.15
C ALA A 197 9.68 -25.74 6.85
N GLU A 198 10.08 -26.64 7.75
CA GLU A 198 9.55 -27.99 7.84
C GLU A 198 8.37 -28.01 8.81
N PRO A 199 7.19 -28.54 8.45
CA PRO A 199 6.08 -28.70 9.39
C PRO A 199 6.41 -29.73 10.47
N VAL A 200 6.29 -29.35 11.74
CA VAL A 200 6.50 -30.20 12.91
C VAL A 200 5.25 -30.08 13.80
N GLY A 201 4.25 -30.91 13.53
CA GLY A 201 2.93 -30.85 14.20
C GLY A 201 1.98 -29.78 13.66
N GLY A 202 2.47 -28.83 12.85
CA GLY A 202 1.65 -27.90 12.07
C GLY A 202 1.26 -28.44 10.69
N LYS A 203 0.25 -27.84 10.07
CA LYS A 203 -0.20 -28.14 8.71
C LYS A 203 0.30 -27.08 7.74
N ALA A 204 1.14 -27.49 6.78
CA ALA A 204 1.51 -26.63 5.66
C ALA A 204 0.28 -26.29 4.79
N LEU A 205 0.04 -24.99 4.60
CA LEU A 205 -1.03 -24.43 3.78
C LEU A 205 -0.52 -23.98 2.41
N MET A 206 0.73 -23.52 2.36
CA MET A 206 1.44 -23.15 1.14
C MET A 206 2.80 -23.84 1.15
N MET A 207 3.17 -24.49 0.05
CA MET A 207 4.41 -25.26 -0.07
C MET A 207 5.12 -24.98 -1.40
N SER A 208 6.45 -24.94 -1.40
CA SER A 208 7.28 -24.93 -2.60
C SER A 208 7.16 -26.26 -3.36
N GLU A 209 7.73 -26.31 -4.56
CA GLU A 209 7.71 -27.52 -5.41
C GLU A 209 8.42 -28.71 -4.76
N ASP A 210 9.44 -28.46 -3.94
CA ASP A 210 10.18 -29.48 -3.19
C ASP A 210 9.59 -29.80 -1.80
N GLY A 211 8.39 -29.29 -1.50
CA GLY A 211 7.62 -29.66 -0.32
C GLY A 211 7.92 -28.87 0.95
N ARG A 212 8.80 -27.86 0.91
CA ARG A 212 9.07 -26.97 2.05
C ARG A 212 7.92 -25.97 2.24
N ALA A 213 7.55 -25.69 3.48
CA ALA A 213 6.40 -24.85 3.80
C ALA A 213 6.74 -23.36 3.76
N LEU A 214 5.80 -22.55 3.25
CA LEU A 214 5.85 -21.08 3.26
C LEU A 214 4.78 -20.50 4.20
N VAL A 215 3.72 -21.25 4.49
CA VAL A 215 2.68 -20.88 5.45
C VAL A 215 2.28 -22.14 6.18
N VAL A 216 2.31 -22.11 7.51
CA VAL A 216 1.95 -23.23 8.39
C VAL A 216 0.90 -22.76 9.39
N ALA A 217 -0.10 -23.60 9.63
CA ALA A 217 -1.07 -23.39 10.70
C ALA A 217 -1.03 -24.56 11.70
N LYS A 218 -0.94 -24.24 12.99
CA LYS A 218 -1.09 -25.19 14.10
C LYS A 218 -2.30 -24.75 14.94
N GLY A 219 -3.42 -25.45 14.76
CA GLY A 219 -4.71 -25.00 15.30
C GLY A 219 -5.06 -23.62 14.74
N LYS A 220 -5.17 -22.63 15.62
CA LYS A 220 -5.43 -21.21 15.28
C LYS A 220 -4.17 -20.37 15.11
N HIS A 221 -3.00 -20.89 15.48
CA HIS A 221 -1.73 -20.17 15.35
C HIS A 221 -1.17 -20.32 13.95
N VAL A 222 -0.52 -19.27 13.44
CA VAL A 222 -0.02 -19.23 12.07
C VAL A 222 1.39 -18.69 12.01
N TRP A 223 2.24 -19.39 11.26
CA TRP A 223 3.53 -18.87 10.81
C TRP A 223 3.50 -18.58 9.31
N ILE A 224 4.09 -17.44 8.92
CA ILE A 224 4.13 -16.96 7.54
C ILE A 224 5.57 -16.65 7.11
N GLY A 225 6.09 -17.46 6.19
CA GLY A 225 7.39 -17.28 5.56
C GLY A 225 7.40 -16.35 4.35
N LEU A 226 6.25 -15.79 3.95
CA LEU A 226 6.17 -14.85 2.82
C LEU A 226 6.82 -13.50 3.19
N ARG A 227 7.80 -13.05 2.40
CA ARG A 227 8.57 -11.82 2.64
C ARG A 227 8.18 -10.64 1.74
N ALA A 228 7.31 -10.86 0.77
CA ALA A 228 6.81 -9.79 -0.09
C ALA A 228 5.76 -8.94 0.66
N LEU A 229 6.17 -7.77 1.18
CA LEU A 229 5.34 -6.85 1.98
C LEU A 229 4.72 -5.70 1.16
N LEU A 230 4.42 -5.96 -0.11
CA LEU A 230 4.09 -4.98 -1.17
C LEU A 230 5.31 -4.32 -1.82
N GLY A 231 5.13 -4.09 -3.12
CA GLY A 231 6.09 -3.59 -4.07
C GLY A 231 5.50 -3.69 -5.47
N VAL A 232 6.15 -3.02 -6.41
CA VAL A 232 5.72 -2.70 -7.78
C VAL A 232 5.53 -3.95 -8.70
N HIS A 233 5.61 -5.16 -8.13
CA HIS A 233 5.74 -6.41 -8.87
C HIS A 233 4.61 -7.41 -8.56
N SER A 234 4.20 -8.18 -9.58
CA SER A 234 3.23 -9.30 -9.56
C SER A 234 3.29 -10.36 -8.43
N TRP A 235 4.34 -10.31 -7.61
CA TRP A 235 4.86 -11.34 -6.72
C TRP A 235 4.31 -11.12 -5.30
N ALA A 236 3.91 -9.89 -4.98
CA ALA A 236 3.33 -9.50 -3.70
C ALA A 236 1.84 -9.85 -3.53
N GLY A 237 1.12 -10.10 -4.64
CA GLY A 237 -0.31 -10.39 -4.63
C GLY A 237 -0.71 -11.57 -3.72
N PRO A 238 -0.08 -12.75 -3.84
CA PRO A 238 -0.37 -13.88 -2.96
C PRO A 238 -0.18 -13.57 -1.48
N ALA A 239 0.87 -12.84 -1.11
CA ALA A 239 1.11 -12.43 0.28
C ALA A 239 0.02 -11.49 0.78
N ALA A 240 -0.35 -10.45 0.02
CA ALA A 240 -1.41 -9.52 0.41
C ALA A 240 -2.74 -10.23 0.71
N LEU A 241 -3.11 -11.27 -0.06
CA LEU A 241 -4.33 -12.05 0.18
C LEU A 241 -4.24 -12.95 1.42
N VAL A 242 -3.10 -13.59 1.67
CA VAL A 242 -2.91 -14.36 2.91
C VAL A 242 -3.08 -13.43 4.11
N TYR A 243 -2.46 -12.25 4.07
CA TYR A 243 -2.48 -11.29 5.16
C TYR A 243 -3.90 -10.75 5.36
N ALA A 244 -4.64 -10.51 4.28
CA ALA A 244 -6.06 -10.13 4.34
C ALA A 244 -6.98 -11.19 4.91
N ASN A 245 -6.61 -12.46 4.79
CA ASN A 245 -7.40 -13.54 5.37
C ASN A 245 -7.04 -13.82 6.84
N LEU A 246 -6.00 -13.21 7.42
CA LEU A 246 -5.63 -13.45 8.84
C LEU A 246 -6.75 -13.07 9.81
N LEU A 247 -7.57 -12.08 9.45
CA LEU A 247 -8.73 -11.69 10.24
C LEU A 247 -9.76 -12.83 10.39
N LYS A 248 -9.77 -13.81 9.48
CA LYS A 248 -10.66 -14.98 9.58
C LYS A 248 -10.27 -15.95 10.70
N LEU A 249 -9.11 -15.77 11.32
CA LEU A 249 -8.71 -16.50 12.52
C LEU A 249 -9.45 -16.00 13.76
N SER A 250 -10.02 -14.79 13.70
CA SER A 250 -10.84 -14.26 14.78
C SER A 250 -11.99 -15.20 15.12
N LEU A 251 -12.09 -15.55 16.41
CA LEU A 251 -13.25 -16.26 16.95
C LEU A 251 -14.49 -15.36 17.04
N ARG A 252 -14.29 -14.04 17.12
CA ARG A 252 -15.37 -13.03 17.23
C ARG A 252 -15.86 -12.52 15.86
N GLY A 253 -15.14 -12.82 14.79
CA GLY A 253 -15.31 -12.19 13.48
C GLY A 253 -14.53 -10.88 13.36
N PHE A 254 -14.64 -10.23 12.20
CA PHE A 254 -14.21 -8.85 12.02
C PHE A 254 -15.09 -8.16 10.98
N ILE A 255 -15.43 -6.90 11.24
CA ILE A 255 -15.92 -5.99 10.20
C ILE A 255 -14.74 -5.10 9.80
N ARG A 256 -14.51 -4.94 8.49
CA ARG A 256 -13.55 -3.97 7.96
C ARG A 256 -14.20 -3.09 6.92
N LEU A 257 -13.77 -1.83 6.86
CA LEU A 257 -14.08 -0.98 5.72
C LEU A 257 -13.15 -1.33 4.56
N ARG A 258 -13.65 -1.11 3.34
CA ARG A 258 -12.89 -1.36 2.12
C ARG A 258 -13.04 -0.18 1.19
N LEU A 259 -11.92 0.37 0.73
CA LEU A 259 -11.93 1.35 -0.34
C LEU A 259 -12.46 0.70 -1.63
N PRO A 260 -13.23 1.44 -2.45
CA PRO A 260 -13.52 1.04 -3.82
C PRO A 260 -12.23 0.72 -4.59
N PRO A 261 -12.30 -0.08 -5.67
CA PRO A 261 -11.14 -0.44 -6.47
C PRO A 261 -10.60 0.78 -7.24
N TYR A 262 -9.86 1.64 -6.58
CA TYR A 262 -9.26 2.81 -7.21
C TYR A 262 -7.96 2.44 -7.94
N ALA A 263 -7.75 3.09 -9.09
CA ALA A 263 -6.51 3.00 -9.84
C ALA A 263 -6.02 4.40 -10.26
N SER A 264 -4.72 4.59 -10.36
CA SER A 264 -4.11 5.78 -10.97
C SER A 264 -2.97 5.34 -11.88
N ILE A 265 -2.88 5.94 -13.07
CA ILE A 265 -1.73 5.74 -13.98
C ILE A 265 -0.87 6.99 -13.89
N ARG A 266 0.42 6.81 -13.68
CA ARG A 266 1.41 7.87 -13.65
C ARG A 266 2.44 7.58 -14.73
N ILE A 267 2.77 8.58 -15.54
CA ILE A 267 3.84 8.52 -16.53
C ILE A 267 4.91 9.49 -16.12
N ASP A 268 6.07 8.95 -15.79
CA ASP A 268 7.27 9.65 -15.40
C ASP A 268 8.08 10.06 -16.65
N ASP A 269 8.97 11.02 -16.47
CA ASP A 269 9.92 11.51 -17.46
C ASP A 269 9.35 12.14 -18.74
N VAL A 270 8.17 12.76 -18.66
CA VAL A 270 7.51 13.39 -19.83
C VAL A 270 7.69 14.91 -19.86
N PRO A 271 7.71 15.56 -21.04
CA PRO A 271 7.65 14.96 -22.38
C PRO A 271 8.93 14.18 -22.73
N PHE A 272 10.07 14.53 -22.13
CA PHE A 272 11.38 13.94 -22.32
C PHE A 272 12.26 14.17 -21.07
N SER A 273 13.38 13.45 -20.97
CA SER A 273 14.45 13.74 -19.99
C SER A 273 15.80 13.92 -20.67
N THR A 274 16.73 14.66 -20.02
CA THR A 274 18.11 14.84 -20.52
C THR A 274 18.77 13.49 -20.81
N GLU A 275 18.52 12.51 -19.93
CA GLU A 275 19.06 11.15 -20.07
C GLU A 275 18.57 10.45 -21.32
N SER A 276 17.31 10.64 -21.66
CA SER A 276 16.70 10.04 -22.84
C SER A 276 17.44 10.39 -24.12
N TRP A 277 18.06 11.58 -24.17
CA TRP A 277 18.82 12.04 -25.32
C TRP A 277 20.09 11.21 -25.54
N PHE A 278 20.93 11.06 -24.51
CA PHE A 278 22.17 10.31 -24.66
C PHE A 278 21.96 8.79 -24.63
N TRP A 279 20.86 8.30 -24.06
CA TRP A 279 20.47 6.89 -24.17
C TRP A 279 19.81 6.53 -25.51
N GLY A 280 19.32 7.51 -26.27
CA GLY A 280 18.57 7.28 -27.51
C GLY A 280 17.21 6.60 -27.28
N TRP A 281 16.55 6.87 -26.15
CA TRP A 281 15.22 6.32 -25.85
C TRP A 281 14.14 6.95 -26.73
N GLN A 282 13.11 6.17 -27.04
CA GLN A 282 12.07 6.58 -27.98
C GLN A 282 10.74 6.83 -27.27
N TYR A 283 10.31 8.09 -27.27
CA TYR A 283 9.00 8.49 -26.76
C TYR A 283 7.95 8.46 -27.86
N PHE A 284 6.69 8.51 -27.45
CA PHE A 284 5.59 8.75 -28.37
C PHE A 284 5.70 10.11 -29.06
N THR A 285 5.42 10.13 -30.36
CA THR A 285 5.17 11.37 -31.10
C THR A 285 3.88 12.04 -30.61
N ALA A 286 3.68 13.31 -30.94
CA ALA A 286 2.44 14.03 -30.64
C ALA A 286 1.19 13.27 -31.13
N GLU A 287 1.23 12.66 -32.31
CA GLU A 287 0.11 11.86 -32.82
C GLU A 287 -0.12 10.59 -31.98
N GLN A 288 0.94 9.88 -31.60
CA GLN A 288 0.82 8.70 -30.75
C GLN A 288 0.28 9.06 -29.37
N TRP A 289 0.68 10.19 -28.79
CA TRP A 289 0.09 10.73 -27.57
C TRP A 289 -1.40 11.04 -27.71
N ARG A 290 -1.82 11.72 -28.80
CA ARG A 290 -3.26 11.96 -29.06
C ARG A 290 -4.07 10.66 -29.13
N ARG A 291 -3.52 9.63 -29.79
CA ARG A 291 -4.15 8.30 -29.86
C ARG A 291 -4.20 7.62 -28.48
N TYR A 292 -3.15 7.75 -27.69
CA TYR A 292 -3.11 7.23 -26.32
C TYR A 292 -4.16 7.89 -25.41
N PHE A 293 -4.28 9.22 -25.43
CA PHE A 293 -5.30 9.92 -24.66
C PHE A 293 -6.73 9.58 -25.13
N SER A 294 -6.92 9.39 -26.44
CA SER A 294 -8.20 8.91 -26.99
C SER A 294 -8.55 7.51 -26.48
N LEU A 295 -7.56 6.62 -26.43
CA LEU A 295 -7.70 5.28 -25.86
C LEU A 295 -8.04 5.35 -24.35
N LEU A 296 -7.38 6.21 -23.57
CA LEU A 296 -7.71 6.38 -22.16
C LEU A 296 -9.17 6.82 -21.96
N LYS A 297 -9.66 7.77 -22.76
CA LYS A 297 -11.06 8.22 -22.73
C LYS A 297 -12.04 7.07 -23.01
N GLU A 298 -11.77 6.23 -24.01
CA GLU A 298 -12.62 5.06 -24.34
C GLU A 298 -12.81 4.12 -23.14
N TYR A 299 -11.76 3.94 -22.34
CA TYR A 299 -11.78 3.07 -21.16
C TYR A 299 -12.10 3.81 -19.86
N GLY A 300 -12.44 5.10 -19.91
CA GLY A 300 -12.70 5.93 -18.73
C GLY A 300 -11.49 6.06 -17.80
N ALA A 301 -10.30 5.90 -18.34
CA ALA A 301 -9.04 5.98 -17.62
C ALA A 301 -8.50 7.40 -17.56
N LYS A 302 -7.66 7.65 -16.56
CA LYS A 302 -7.00 8.93 -16.29
C LYS A 302 -5.51 8.70 -16.11
N VAL A 303 -4.71 9.68 -16.51
CA VAL A 303 -3.25 9.61 -16.38
C VAL A 303 -2.67 10.88 -15.78
N ASN A 304 -1.62 10.73 -14.98
CA ASN A 304 -0.86 11.83 -14.43
C ASN A 304 0.45 11.90 -15.21
N LEU A 305 0.72 13.05 -15.80
CA LEU A 305 1.95 13.34 -16.53
C LEU A 305 2.90 14.00 -15.55
N MET A 306 3.95 13.29 -15.14
CA MET A 306 4.96 13.83 -14.24
C MET A 306 6.00 14.55 -15.11
N ILE A 307 5.89 15.88 -15.13
CA ILE A 307 6.56 16.76 -16.07
C ILE A 307 7.99 17.05 -15.62
N ILE A 308 8.92 16.89 -16.55
CA ILE A 308 10.25 17.50 -16.54
C ILE A 308 10.22 18.71 -17.49
N CYS A 309 10.78 19.83 -17.05
CA CYS A 309 10.66 21.08 -17.81
C CYS A 309 11.87 21.38 -18.71
N TYR A 310 13.05 20.86 -18.40
CA TYR A 310 14.29 21.31 -19.00
C TYR A 310 15.20 20.16 -19.43
N ASN A 311 15.86 20.36 -20.56
CA ASN A 311 17.05 19.62 -20.96
C ASN A 311 18.31 20.37 -20.49
N VAL A 312 19.35 19.64 -20.10
CA VAL A 312 20.66 20.24 -19.79
C VAL A 312 21.64 20.03 -20.95
N SER A 313 22.27 21.10 -21.41
CA SER A 313 23.27 21.07 -22.48
C SER A 313 24.57 20.42 -22.01
N LYS A 314 25.06 19.39 -22.73
CA LYS A 314 26.37 18.77 -22.46
C LYS A 314 27.54 19.73 -22.70
N SER A 315 27.41 20.69 -23.63
CA SER A 315 28.50 21.60 -23.99
C SER A 315 28.57 22.85 -23.12
N THR A 316 27.43 23.34 -22.63
CA THR A 316 27.36 24.63 -21.91
C THR A 316 26.80 24.52 -20.49
N GLY A 317 26.15 23.41 -20.14
CA GLY A 317 25.41 23.27 -18.88
C GLY A 317 24.09 24.05 -18.85
N GLU A 318 23.77 24.80 -19.90
CA GLU A 318 22.55 25.61 -19.96
C GLU A 318 21.29 24.76 -20.02
N TRP A 319 20.21 25.26 -19.40
CA TRP A 319 18.91 24.60 -19.37
C TRP A 319 18.04 25.11 -20.53
N THR A 320 17.62 24.22 -21.40
CA THR A 320 16.70 24.52 -22.51
C THR A 320 15.31 23.99 -22.18
N PRO A 321 14.27 24.85 -22.14
CA PRO A 321 12.90 24.41 -21.87
C PRO A 321 12.37 23.44 -22.93
N TYR A 322 11.68 22.36 -22.51
CA TYR A 322 11.06 21.44 -23.46
C TYR A 322 9.90 22.04 -24.25
N ILE A 323 9.27 23.12 -23.77
CA ILE A 323 8.26 23.84 -24.57
C ILE A 323 8.85 24.48 -25.85
N GLU A 324 10.16 24.71 -25.90
CA GLU A 324 10.84 25.24 -27.08
C GLU A 324 11.23 24.14 -28.08
N THR A 325 11.56 22.95 -27.58
CA THR A 325 12.08 21.84 -28.40
C THR A 325 11.04 20.76 -28.73
N HIS A 326 9.98 20.63 -27.92
CA HIS A 326 8.93 19.61 -28.01
C HIS A 326 7.54 20.23 -27.87
N LYS A 327 7.36 21.40 -28.49
CA LYS A 327 6.14 22.21 -28.41
C LYS A 327 4.88 21.41 -28.80
N ASP A 328 4.97 20.61 -29.86
CA ASP A 328 3.87 19.80 -30.38
C ASP A 328 3.37 18.76 -29.36
N VAL A 329 4.26 18.12 -28.61
CA VAL A 329 3.91 17.17 -27.55
C VAL A 329 3.28 17.91 -26.36
N ILE A 330 3.84 19.05 -25.95
CA ILE A 330 3.28 19.86 -24.86
C ILE A 330 1.89 20.40 -25.20
N GLU A 331 1.63 20.77 -26.46
CA GLU A 331 0.30 21.14 -26.94
C GLU A 331 -0.69 19.99 -26.80
N VAL A 332 -0.31 18.77 -27.15
CA VAL A 332 -1.15 17.58 -26.94
C VAL A 332 -1.42 17.32 -25.45
N PHE A 333 -0.44 17.55 -24.58
CA PHE A 333 -0.64 17.42 -23.14
C PHE A 333 -1.62 18.47 -22.61
N ARG A 334 -1.53 19.71 -23.08
CA ARG A 334 -2.49 20.77 -22.75
C ARG A 334 -3.91 20.41 -23.20
N GLU A 335 -4.07 19.90 -24.42
CA GLU A 335 -5.36 19.40 -24.93
C GLU A 335 -5.92 18.32 -23.98
N ALA A 336 -5.12 17.31 -23.64
CA ALA A 336 -5.52 16.20 -22.77
C ALA A 336 -5.85 16.65 -21.33
N VAL A 337 -5.14 17.64 -20.80
CA VAL A 337 -5.41 18.25 -19.49
C VAL A 337 -6.73 19.02 -19.52
N ALA A 338 -6.98 19.82 -20.56
CA ALA A 338 -8.23 20.56 -20.73
C ALA A 338 -9.44 19.63 -20.87
N GLU A 339 -9.27 18.47 -21.51
CA GLU A 339 -10.29 17.41 -21.63
C GLU A 339 -10.50 16.61 -20.34
N GLY A 340 -9.64 16.76 -19.32
CA GLY A 340 -9.74 16.06 -18.05
C GLY A 340 -9.36 14.57 -18.11
N VAL A 341 -8.62 14.14 -19.13
CA VAL A 341 -8.04 12.78 -19.23
C VAL A 341 -6.62 12.73 -18.66
N ALA A 342 -5.89 13.84 -18.68
CA ALA A 342 -4.55 13.98 -18.12
C ALA A 342 -4.50 15.02 -16.98
N ASP A 343 -3.50 14.90 -16.11
CA ASP A 343 -3.14 15.89 -15.09
C ASP A 343 -1.63 16.08 -15.05
N ALA A 344 -1.13 17.30 -15.31
CA ALA A 344 0.27 17.64 -15.27
C ALA A 344 0.74 17.91 -13.83
N GLN A 345 1.79 17.22 -13.39
CA GLN A 345 2.34 17.26 -12.03
C GLN A 345 3.87 17.27 -12.07
N ALA A 346 4.54 17.44 -10.92
CA ALA A 346 5.97 17.79 -10.88
C ALA A 346 6.92 16.57 -10.78
N HIS A 347 7.96 16.51 -11.62
CA HIS A 347 8.95 15.41 -11.64
C HIS A 347 10.43 15.80 -11.70
N GLY A 348 10.81 16.94 -11.14
CA GLY A 348 12.17 17.49 -11.29
C GLY A 348 12.27 18.46 -12.47
N ALA A 349 13.10 19.49 -12.33
CA ALA A 349 13.28 20.49 -13.37
C ALA A 349 14.03 19.87 -14.56
N THR A 350 15.10 19.13 -14.28
CA THR A 350 16.05 18.63 -15.28
C THR A 350 16.22 17.10 -15.25
N HIS A 351 15.79 16.44 -14.17
CA HIS A 351 15.99 15.02 -13.89
C HIS A 351 17.48 14.61 -13.80
N VAL A 352 18.37 15.59 -13.61
CA VAL A 352 19.81 15.39 -13.41
C VAL A 352 20.31 16.29 -12.28
N THR A 353 21.52 16.03 -11.81
CA THR A 353 22.16 16.74 -10.72
C THR A 353 22.21 18.27 -10.94
N PRO A 354 22.05 19.08 -9.88
CA PRO A 354 22.22 20.53 -9.93
C PRO A 354 23.69 20.99 -10.04
N PHE A 355 24.62 20.05 -10.20
CA PHE A 355 26.05 20.32 -10.43
C PHE A 355 26.37 20.08 -11.91
N GLU A 356 25.94 20.99 -12.79
CA GLU A 356 26.03 20.79 -14.24
C GLU A 356 27.47 20.59 -14.72
N GLU A 357 28.47 21.06 -13.97
CA GLU A 357 29.88 20.83 -14.27
C GLU A 357 30.24 19.34 -14.31
N TYR A 358 29.53 18.48 -13.57
CA TYR A 358 29.70 17.03 -13.65
C TYR A 358 29.28 16.50 -15.01
N PHE A 359 28.22 17.06 -15.59
CA PHE A 359 27.81 16.70 -16.93
C PHE A 359 28.78 17.27 -17.95
N VAL A 360 29.06 18.56 -17.92
CA VAL A 360 29.87 19.26 -18.93
C VAL A 360 31.28 18.66 -19.03
N ASN A 361 31.92 18.38 -17.89
CA ASN A 361 33.31 17.94 -17.85
C ASN A 361 33.49 16.42 -17.93
N ASN A 362 32.41 15.62 -17.94
CA ASN A 362 32.56 14.17 -18.06
C ASN A 362 33.06 13.80 -19.47
N PRO A 363 34.25 13.17 -19.62
CA PRO A 363 34.84 12.88 -20.93
C PRO A 363 34.15 11.72 -21.65
N SER A 364 33.33 10.94 -20.95
CA SER A 364 32.65 9.78 -21.51
C SER A 364 31.47 10.17 -22.39
N SER A 365 31.30 9.43 -23.48
CA SER A 365 30.08 9.40 -24.28
C SER A 365 29.23 8.14 -24.00
N ASP A 366 29.65 7.29 -23.07
CA ASP A 366 28.88 6.11 -22.67
C ASP A 366 27.65 6.53 -21.86
N PRO A 367 26.42 6.15 -22.27
CA PRO A 367 25.19 6.56 -21.59
C PRO A 367 25.13 6.13 -20.12
N TRP A 368 25.70 4.97 -19.80
CA TRP A 368 25.70 4.45 -18.44
C TRP A 368 26.65 5.24 -17.55
N GLU A 369 27.88 5.50 -18.00
CA GLU A 369 28.85 6.34 -17.28
C GLU A 369 28.32 7.78 -17.08
N LEU A 370 27.66 8.35 -18.09
CA LEU A 370 27.01 9.64 -17.97
C LEU A 370 25.92 9.62 -16.89
N THR A 371 25.02 8.64 -16.93
CA THR A 371 23.96 8.46 -15.92
C THR A 371 24.55 8.39 -14.51
N LEU A 372 25.61 7.59 -14.31
CA LEU A 372 26.26 7.47 -13.00
C LEU A 372 26.81 8.79 -12.47
N SER A 373 27.25 9.67 -13.38
CA SER A 373 27.84 10.97 -13.04
C SER A 373 26.83 12.09 -12.82
N ILE A 374 25.60 11.97 -13.29
CA ILE A 374 24.63 13.08 -13.19
C ILE A 374 23.32 12.67 -12.56
N ARG A 375 23.17 11.41 -12.15
CA ARG A 375 21.97 10.92 -11.47
C ARG A 375 21.75 11.67 -10.16
N PHE A 376 20.48 11.99 -9.90
CA PHE A 376 19.95 12.63 -8.68
C PHE A 376 19.99 14.16 -8.70
N GLU A 377 18.82 14.72 -8.95
CA GLU A 377 18.54 16.15 -8.82
C GLU A 377 18.35 16.57 -7.33
N PHE A 378 17.96 15.62 -6.47
CA PHE A 378 17.61 15.86 -5.07
C PHE A 378 18.27 14.85 -4.12
N GLY A 379 18.16 15.11 -2.83
CA GLY A 379 18.70 14.24 -1.78
C GLY A 379 20.21 14.41 -1.64
N TYR A 380 20.99 13.65 -2.40
CA TYR A 380 22.44 13.59 -2.26
C TYR A 380 23.14 13.55 -3.60
N ASP A 381 24.36 14.07 -3.61
CA ASP A 381 25.25 14.05 -4.75
C ASP A 381 25.84 12.63 -4.92
N PRO A 382 25.68 11.99 -6.10
CA PRO A 382 26.23 10.66 -6.35
C PRO A 382 27.77 10.59 -6.31
N HIS A 383 28.48 11.70 -6.47
CA HIS A 383 29.96 11.74 -6.47
C HIS A 383 30.53 11.83 -5.07
N THR A 384 30.00 12.74 -4.26
CA THR A 384 30.52 12.97 -2.90
C THR A 384 29.79 12.15 -1.84
N GLY A 385 28.61 11.62 -2.14
CA GLY A 385 27.71 10.99 -1.17
C GLY A 385 27.13 11.96 -0.14
N LYS A 386 27.36 13.27 -0.30
CA LYS A 386 26.89 14.31 0.62
C LYS A 386 25.52 14.83 0.20
N PRO A 387 24.69 15.33 1.14
CA PRO A 387 23.43 15.97 0.79
C PRO A 387 23.62 17.14 -0.17
N ILE A 388 22.75 17.24 -1.16
CA ILE A 388 22.72 18.40 -2.07
C ILE A 388 22.31 19.63 -1.27
N PRO A 389 23.01 20.77 -1.39
CA PRO A 389 22.65 21.99 -0.67
C PRO A 389 21.18 22.37 -0.86
N ARG A 390 20.49 22.69 0.25
CA ARG A 390 19.07 23.11 0.25
C ARG A 390 18.77 24.16 -0.82
N ARG A 391 19.65 25.17 -0.97
CA ARG A 391 19.49 26.25 -1.94
C ARG A 391 19.32 25.74 -3.37
N LEU A 392 20.12 24.75 -3.78
CA LEU A 392 20.07 24.19 -5.13
C LEU A 392 18.81 23.36 -5.33
N GLN A 393 18.46 22.50 -4.37
CA GLN A 393 17.21 21.74 -4.40
C GLN A 393 15.98 22.66 -4.50
N GLU A 394 15.98 23.76 -3.75
CA GLU A 394 14.90 24.74 -3.77
C GLU A 394 14.81 25.50 -5.09
N GLU A 395 15.95 25.91 -5.65
CA GLU A 395 16.02 26.56 -6.96
C GLU A 395 15.40 25.70 -8.06
N HIS A 396 15.77 24.41 -8.10
CA HIS A 396 15.22 23.44 -9.04
C HIS A 396 13.70 23.26 -8.87
N LEU A 397 13.23 23.01 -7.65
CA LEU A 397 11.80 22.86 -7.38
C LEU A 397 10.99 24.13 -7.70
N ARG A 398 11.55 25.33 -7.44
CA ARG A 398 10.90 26.59 -7.80
C ARG A 398 10.79 26.77 -9.31
N ASN A 399 11.87 26.51 -10.06
CA ASN A 399 11.88 26.59 -11.51
C ASN A 399 10.90 25.60 -12.15
N LEU A 400 10.87 24.36 -11.66
CA LEU A 400 9.90 23.35 -12.05
C LEU A 400 8.46 23.82 -11.82
N THR A 401 8.15 24.24 -10.60
CA THR A 401 6.79 24.65 -10.20
C THR A 401 6.29 25.80 -11.07
N ARG A 402 7.12 26.84 -11.24
CA ARG A 402 6.81 28.00 -12.08
C ARG A 402 6.55 27.59 -13.53
N SER A 403 7.40 26.74 -14.10
CA SER A 403 7.28 26.33 -15.50
C SER A 403 6.02 25.51 -15.76
N ILE A 404 5.66 24.60 -14.87
CA ILE A 404 4.39 23.85 -14.99
C ILE A 404 3.21 24.81 -14.91
N GLU A 405 3.24 25.79 -13.99
CA GLU A 405 2.18 26.80 -13.88
C GLU A 405 2.05 27.66 -15.15
N GLU A 406 3.16 28.10 -15.72
CA GLU A 406 3.20 28.80 -17.01
C GLU A 406 2.70 27.92 -18.16
N TRP A 407 3.02 26.64 -18.15
CA TRP A 407 2.68 25.73 -19.25
C TRP A 407 1.21 25.32 -19.21
N PHE A 408 0.67 25.01 -18.04
CA PHE A 408 -0.67 24.39 -17.90
C PHE A 408 -1.71 25.31 -17.25
N GLY A 409 -1.30 26.48 -16.76
CA GLY A 409 -2.20 27.49 -16.17
C GLY A 409 -2.63 27.19 -14.74
N TYR A 410 -2.02 26.22 -14.07
CA TYR A 410 -2.25 25.93 -12.66
C TYR A 410 -0.98 25.41 -11.99
N ARG A 411 -0.85 25.70 -10.69
CA ARG A 411 0.25 25.21 -9.87
C ARG A 411 0.10 23.69 -9.63
N PRO A 412 1.14 22.87 -9.85
CA PRO A 412 1.10 21.46 -9.51
C PRO A 412 0.96 21.27 -8.00
N VAL A 413 0.29 20.20 -7.59
CA VAL A 413 0.03 19.86 -6.17
C VAL A 413 0.56 18.49 -5.77
N VAL A 414 1.05 17.71 -6.74
CA VAL A 414 1.72 16.43 -6.55
C VAL A 414 3.17 16.57 -6.97
N TRP A 415 4.09 16.09 -6.13
CA TRP A 415 5.50 15.99 -6.46
C TRP A 415 5.99 14.53 -6.41
N THR A 416 6.77 14.15 -7.41
CA THR A 416 7.52 12.89 -7.48
C THR A 416 9.00 13.23 -7.71
N PRO A 417 9.91 12.75 -6.86
CA PRO A 417 11.33 13.00 -7.07
C PRO A 417 11.88 12.15 -8.23
N PRO A 418 12.68 12.74 -9.14
CA PRO A 418 13.53 12.01 -10.08
C PRO A 418 14.22 10.82 -9.43
N TRP A 419 14.30 9.70 -10.15
CA TRP A 419 15.00 8.49 -9.69
C TRP A 419 14.54 7.91 -8.35
N HIS A 420 13.43 8.38 -7.78
CA HIS A 420 13.01 8.05 -6.42
C HIS A 420 14.07 8.40 -5.35
N VAL A 421 14.86 9.46 -5.61
CA VAL A 421 15.91 9.95 -4.73
C VAL A 421 15.59 11.33 -4.19
N TYR A 422 15.55 11.45 -2.86
CA TYR A 422 15.16 12.62 -2.10
C TYR A 422 15.61 12.43 -0.65
N ASP A 423 15.53 13.48 0.16
CA ASP A 423 15.75 13.42 1.60
C ASP A 423 14.69 14.23 2.38
N GLY A 424 14.88 14.33 3.70
CA GLY A 424 14.01 15.14 4.56
C GLY A 424 14.02 16.64 4.25
N VAL A 425 15.06 17.15 3.56
CA VAL A 425 15.13 18.55 3.13
C VAL A 425 14.29 18.73 1.86
N SER A 426 14.39 17.82 0.89
CA SER A 426 13.63 17.88 -0.36
C SER A 426 12.12 17.93 -0.11
N VAL A 427 11.60 17.08 0.78
CA VAL A 427 10.16 17.02 1.10
C VAL A 427 9.65 18.28 1.81
N LYS A 428 10.49 18.92 2.64
CA LYS A 428 10.15 20.19 3.29
C LYS A 428 10.07 21.33 2.29
N ILE A 429 11.02 21.40 1.36
CA ILE A 429 10.99 22.38 0.27
C ILE A 429 9.69 22.22 -0.53
N ALA A 430 9.32 20.99 -0.87
CA ALA A 430 8.08 20.73 -1.60
C ALA A 430 6.85 21.22 -0.80
N GLU A 431 6.75 20.91 0.49
CA GLU A 431 5.66 21.43 1.33
C GLU A 431 5.62 22.96 1.36
N GLU A 432 6.76 23.64 1.55
CA GLU A 432 6.86 25.11 1.54
C GLU A 432 6.45 25.71 0.18
N LEU A 433 6.62 24.96 -0.90
CA LEU A 433 6.14 25.30 -2.24
C LEU A 433 4.71 24.83 -2.49
N GLY A 434 3.94 24.47 -1.47
CA GLY A 434 2.51 24.23 -1.55
C GLY A 434 2.12 22.91 -2.22
N TYR A 435 3.06 21.96 -2.37
CA TYR A 435 2.70 20.60 -2.74
C TYR A 435 1.89 19.96 -1.59
N LEU A 436 0.82 19.26 -1.94
CA LEU A 436 -0.11 18.64 -0.98
C LEU A 436 0.03 17.12 -0.92
N TYR A 437 0.54 16.53 -2.00
CA TYR A 437 0.70 15.10 -2.14
C TYR A 437 2.10 14.76 -2.63
N PHE A 438 2.61 13.64 -2.13
CA PHE A 438 3.92 13.13 -2.48
C PHE A 438 3.77 11.73 -3.06
N SER A 439 4.36 11.46 -4.21
CA SER A 439 4.20 10.18 -4.90
C SER A 439 5.57 9.60 -5.23
N ASP A 440 6.06 8.69 -4.39
CA ASP A 440 7.29 7.90 -4.58
C ASP A 440 6.98 6.40 -4.75
N GLY A 441 7.97 5.50 -4.68
CA GLY A 441 7.74 4.08 -4.46
C GLY A 441 7.16 3.79 -3.06
N PHE A 442 6.29 2.79 -2.96
CA PHE A 442 5.75 2.37 -1.65
C PHE A 442 6.88 1.88 -0.75
N ARG A 443 7.10 2.59 0.36
CA ARG A 443 8.25 2.39 1.23
C ARG A 443 7.85 2.53 2.69
N LEU A 444 8.21 1.52 3.49
CA LEU A 444 7.79 1.40 4.89
C LEU A 444 8.79 2.01 5.87
N THR A 445 10.07 2.10 5.50
CA THR A 445 11.14 2.61 6.38
C THR A 445 11.97 3.66 5.65
N TRP A 446 12.79 4.38 6.41
CA TRP A 446 13.89 5.17 5.84
C TRP A 446 14.80 4.26 5.01
N ASP A 447 15.30 4.76 3.88
CA ASP A 447 16.40 4.08 3.18
C ASP A 447 17.75 4.51 3.77
N GLU A 448 18.81 3.82 3.36
CA GLU A 448 20.19 4.08 3.80
C GLU A 448 20.68 5.50 3.47
N ARG A 449 19.93 6.22 2.63
CA ARG A 449 20.29 7.52 2.05
C ARG A 449 19.48 8.65 2.68
N GLY A 450 18.66 8.33 3.68
CA GLY A 450 17.89 9.31 4.44
C GLY A 450 16.58 9.73 3.77
N ALA A 451 16.11 9.02 2.75
CA ALA A 451 14.80 9.27 2.17
C ALA A 451 13.70 8.75 3.12
N PRO A 452 12.76 9.61 3.56
CA PRO A 452 11.69 9.20 4.45
C PRO A 452 10.76 8.17 3.79
N PRO A 453 10.09 7.31 4.57
CA PRO A 453 9.09 6.38 4.06
C PRO A 453 7.95 7.09 3.33
N CYS A 454 7.44 6.47 2.27
CA CYS A 454 6.26 6.90 1.53
C CYS A 454 5.19 5.79 1.62
N ILE A 455 4.38 5.87 2.68
CA ILE A 455 3.38 4.86 3.02
C ILE A 455 2.01 5.33 2.53
N MET A 456 1.33 4.52 1.72
CA MET A 456 0.08 4.88 1.08
C MET A 456 -0.99 5.39 2.06
N GLY A 457 -1.38 6.65 1.88
CA GLY A 457 -2.40 7.30 2.70
C GLY A 457 -1.93 7.76 4.08
N GLU A 458 -0.63 7.75 4.36
CA GLU A 458 -0.02 8.41 5.52
C GLU A 458 0.61 9.75 5.13
N GLU A 459 0.94 10.57 6.12
CA GLU A 459 1.78 11.75 5.91
C GLU A 459 3.24 11.36 5.65
N VAL A 460 3.94 12.12 4.81
CA VAL A 460 5.39 12.05 4.74
C VAL A 460 5.95 12.56 6.08
N PRO A 461 6.82 11.79 6.78
CA PRO A 461 7.36 12.19 8.07
C PRO A 461 7.94 13.61 8.08
N GLY A 462 7.47 14.42 9.03
CA GLY A 462 7.92 15.80 9.20
C GLY A 462 7.24 16.83 8.29
N THR A 463 6.18 16.44 7.58
CA THR A 463 5.35 17.31 6.73
C THR A 463 3.86 16.95 6.88
N ALA A 464 2.96 17.73 6.31
CA ALA A 464 1.53 17.46 6.16
C ALA A 464 1.15 16.87 4.78
N MET A 465 2.13 16.62 3.89
CA MET A 465 1.87 16.05 2.57
C MET A 465 1.41 14.59 2.68
N ILE A 466 0.35 14.21 1.95
CA ILE A 466 -0.15 12.83 1.93
C ILE A 466 0.58 12.00 0.87
N CYS A 467 1.04 10.83 1.27
CA CYS A 467 1.69 9.86 0.40
C CYS A 467 0.70 9.15 -0.52
N VAL A 468 0.96 9.20 -1.83
CA VAL A 468 0.23 8.48 -2.89
C VAL A 468 1.25 7.66 -3.71
N PRO A 469 1.89 6.64 -3.11
CA PRO A 469 3.02 5.95 -3.71
C PRO A 469 2.62 4.97 -4.80
N VAL A 470 3.53 4.73 -5.75
CA VAL A 470 3.43 3.66 -6.74
C VAL A 470 3.59 2.30 -6.08
N ASN A 471 2.74 1.35 -6.47
CA ASN A 471 2.77 -0.02 -5.97
C ASN A 471 2.58 -1.08 -7.09
N ALA A 472 2.61 -0.67 -8.36
CA ALA A 472 2.58 -1.57 -9.51
C ALA A 472 3.27 -0.96 -10.75
N ASP A 473 3.94 -1.79 -11.55
CA ASP A 473 4.72 -1.35 -12.72
C ASP A 473 3.87 -1.50 -13.97
N TRP A 474 3.39 -0.40 -14.54
CA TRP A 474 2.56 -0.43 -15.75
C TRP A 474 3.28 -1.07 -16.93
N ASP A 475 4.55 -0.71 -17.11
CA ASP A 475 5.33 -1.05 -18.28
C ASP A 475 5.71 -2.54 -18.27
N HIS A 476 5.95 -3.08 -17.08
CA HIS A 476 6.21 -4.50 -16.86
C HIS A 476 4.95 -5.32 -16.55
N LEU A 477 3.74 -4.72 -16.55
CA LEU A 477 2.51 -5.50 -16.47
C LEU A 477 2.39 -6.42 -17.69
N PRO A 478 2.14 -7.73 -17.49
CA PRO A 478 1.89 -8.64 -18.59
C PRO A 478 0.58 -8.25 -19.30
N THR A 479 0.58 -8.34 -20.62
CA THR A 479 -0.61 -8.09 -21.45
C THR A 479 -1.56 -9.28 -21.51
N ASN A 480 -1.14 -10.47 -21.05
CA ASN A 480 -2.00 -11.62 -20.91
C ASN A 480 -2.97 -11.44 -19.72
N PRO A 481 -4.30 -11.42 -19.93
CA PRO A 481 -5.27 -11.17 -18.86
C PRO A 481 -5.15 -12.14 -17.68
N ARG A 482 -4.81 -13.42 -17.92
CA ARG A 482 -4.64 -14.41 -16.85
C ARG A 482 -3.47 -14.08 -15.93
N HIS A 483 -2.42 -13.47 -16.47
CA HIS A 483 -1.25 -13.06 -15.68
C HIS A 483 -1.51 -11.73 -14.97
N LEU A 484 -2.09 -10.75 -15.67
CA LEU A 484 -2.47 -9.46 -15.09
C LEU A 484 -3.42 -9.65 -13.89
N ARG A 485 -4.38 -10.57 -14.02
CA ARG A 485 -5.30 -10.97 -12.95
C ARG A 485 -4.59 -11.33 -11.66
N ARG A 486 -3.48 -12.07 -11.73
CA ARG A 486 -2.72 -12.51 -10.55
C ARG A 486 -2.09 -11.36 -9.77
N ILE A 487 -1.96 -10.19 -10.40
CA ILE A 487 -1.37 -8.97 -9.82
C ILE A 487 -2.47 -8.10 -9.23
N VAL A 488 -3.48 -7.82 -10.05
CA VAL A 488 -4.50 -6.81 -9.77
C VAL A 488 -5.57 -7.34 -8.82
N GLU A 489 -6.06 -8.56 -9.03
CA GLU A 489 -7.16 -9.13 -8.23
C GLU A 489 -6.83 -9.19 -6.74
N PRO A 490 -5.61 -9.58 -6.31
CA PRO A 490 -5.21 -9.50 -4.91
C PRO A 490 -5.35 -8.12 -4.28
N LEU A 491 -4.82 -7.08 -4.92
CA LEU A 491 -4.85 -5.71 -4.41
C LEU A 491 -6.28 -5.19 -4.36
N VAL A 492 -7.03 -5.40 -5.43
CA VAL A 492 -8.45 -5.04 -5.50
C VAL A 492 -9.21 -5.72 -4.36
N ARG A 493 -9.11 -7.04 -4.18
CA ARG A 493 -9.79 -7.80 -3.12
C ARG A 493 -9.37 -7.39 -1.71
N ALA A 494 -8.09 -7.05 -1.54
CA ALA A 494 -7.59 -6.50 -0.29
C ALA A 494 -8.13 -5.08 -0.02
N GLY A 495 -8.65 -4.37 -1.02
CA GLY A 495 -9.09 -2.97 -0.87
C GLY A 495 -7.92 -1.99 -0.88
N ILE A 496 -6.80 -2.37 -1.49
CA ILE A 496 -5.60 -1.54 -1.63
C ILE A 496 -5.70 -0.85 -2.99
N PRO A 497 -5.77 0.49 -3.05
CA PRO A 497 -5.70 1.22 -4.30
C PRO A 497 -4.42 0.93 -5.07
N ILE A 498 -4.49 1.01 -6.39
CA ILE A 498 -3.35 0.70 -7.27
C ILE A 498 -2.85 1.99 -7.91
N VAL A 499 -1.56 2.25 -7.78
CA VAL A 499 -0.89 3.38 -8.43
C VAL A 499 0.19 2.80 -9.32
N PHE A 500 -0.02 2.93 -10.62
CA PHE A 500 0.87 2.40 -11.64
C PHE A 500 1.92 3.43 -12.05
N ILE A 501 3.16 2.99 -12.23
CA ILE A 501 4.25 3.78 -12.83
C ILE A 501 4.53 3.30 -14.26
N SER A 502 4.73 4.25 -15.17
CA SER A 502 5.22 4.06 -16.54
C SER A 502 6.24 5.15 -16.83
N HIS A 503 7.10 4.96 -17.84
CA HIS A 503 7.97 6.03 -18.35
C HIS A 503 7.56 6.53 -19.74
N GLY A 504 6.44 6.02 -20.30
CA GLY A 504 5.87 6.53 -21.55
C GLY A 504 6.80 6.38 -22.78
N ARG A 505 7.81 5.52 -22.69
CA ARG A 505 8.88 5.39 -23.69
C ARG A 505 9.28 3.94 -23.92
N ASN A 506 9.80 3.66 -25.11
CA ASN A 506 10.52 2.44 -25.41
C ASN A 506 11.98 2.64 -25.02
N TRP A 507 12.51 1.75 -24.20
CA TRP A 507 13.87 1.87 -23.70
C TRP A 507 14.51 0.51 -23.46
N THR A 508 15.84 0.51 -23.54
CA THR A 508 16.68 -0.63 -23.16
C THR A 508 17.75 -0.11 -22.22
N ILE A 509 17.88 -0.75 -21.06
CA ILE A 509 19.02 -0.57 -20.16
C ILE A 509 19.64 -1.94 -19.92
N ARG A 510 20.93 -2.10 -20.25
CA ARG A 510 21.62 -3.40 -20.16
C ARG A 510 20.84 -4.50 -20.90
N SER A 511 20.35 -5.52 -20.19
CA SER A 511 19.56 -6.65 -20.72
C SER A 511 18.04 -6.51 -20.55
N SER A 512 17.57 -5.39 -19.99
CA SER A 512 16.14 -5.13 -19.79
C SER A 512 15.62 -4.21 -20.89
N THR A 513 14.58 -4.65 -21.59
CA THR A 513 13.90 -3.86 -22.62
C THR A 513 12.43 -3.72 -22.27
N THR A 514 11.92 -2.51 -22.42
CA THR A 514 10.55 -2.13 -22.14
C THR A 514 9.92 -1.51 -23.39
N TYR A 515 8.68 -1.91 -23.68
CA TYR A 515 7.90 -1.37 -24.79
C TYR A 515 6.63 -0.69 -24.27
N PHE A 516 6.49 0.58 -24.59
CA PHE A 516 5.29 1.37 -24.41
C PHE A 516 4.61 1.48 -25.78
N THR A 517 3.61 0.63 -26.05
CA THR A 517 2.88 0.63 -27.33
C THR A 517 1.38 0.87 -27.10
N LEU A 518 0.68 1.45 -28.09
CA LEU A 518 -0.78 1.63 -28.01
C LEU A 518 -1.51 0.31 -27.80
N ARG A 519 -1.06 -0.76 -28.47
CA ARG A 519 -1.64 -2.10 -28.37
C ARG A 519 -1.52 -2.67 -26.95
N ASP A 520 -0.34 -2.59 -26.34
CA ASP A 520 -0.13 -3.15 -25.00
C ASP A 520 -0.91 -2.37 -23.94
N ASN A 521 -0.97 -1.04 -24.09
CA ASN A 521 -1.82 -0.18 -23.27
C ASN A 521 -3.30 -0.55 -23.38
N GLU A 522 -3.82 -0.76 -24.59
CA GLU A 522 -5.22 -1.19 -24.79
C GLU A 522 -5.50 -2.54 -24.11
N LEU A 523 -4.61 -3.52 -24.27
CA LEU A 523 -4.77 -4.84 -23.65
C LEU A 523 -4.81 -4.75 -22.12
N ARG A 524 -3.95 -3.92 -21.51
CA ARG A 524 -3.93 -3.69 -20.06
C ARG A 524 -5.21 -2.99 -19.58
N LEU A 525 -5.63 -1.93 -20.25
CA LEU A 525 -6.87 -1.20 -19.92
C LEU A 525 -8.10 -2.09 -20.03
N ARG A 526 -8.19 -2.90 -21.09
CA ARG A 526 -9.28 -3.86 -21.30
C ARG A 526 -9.35 -4.88 -20.17
N ALA A 527 -8.22 -5.44 -19.77
CA ALA A 527 -8.18 -6.40 -18.67
C ALA A 527 -8.54 -5.75 -17.32
N LEU A 528 -8.11 -4.50 -17.09
CA LEU A 528 -8.44 -3.76 -15.87
C LEU A 528 -9.93 -3.42 -15.74
N ARG A 529 -10.60 -3.18 -16.87
CA ARG A 529 -12.05 -2.91 -16.91
C ARG A 529 -12.88 -4.02 -16.25
N GLU A 530 -12.43 -5.27 -16.33
CA GLU A 530 -13.11 -6.43 -15.70
C GLU A 530 -13.17 -6.33 -14.16
N TYR A 531 -12.28 -5.55 -13.54
CA TYR A 531 -12.25 -5.35 -12.08
C TYR A 531 -13.08 -4.16 -11.62
N GLY A 532 -13.74 -3.45 -12.54
CA GLY A 532 -14.54 -2.26 -12.21
C GLY A 532 -13.70 -1.16 -11.57
N VAL A 533 -12.41 -1.06 -11.92
CA VAL A 533 -11.53 -0.05 -11.33
C VAL A 533 -12.04 1.36 -11.68
N LYS A 534 -12.02 2.24 -10.68
CA LYS A 534 -12.30 3.66 -10.88
C LYS A 534 -10.99 4.42 -10.97
N TYR A 535 -10.69 4.95 -12.14
CA TYR A 535 -9.48 5.73 -12.37
C TYR A 535 -9.61 7.12 -11.76
N LEU A 536 -8.57 7.53 -11.03
CA LEU A 536 -8.44 8.82 -10.37
C LEU A 536 -7.08 9.43 -10.72
N PHE A 537 -7.00 10.75 -10.79
CA PHE A 537 -5.72 11.46 -10.72
C PHE A 537 -5.09 11.28 -9.33
N LEU A 538 -3.77 11.44 -9.22
CA LEU A 538 -3.04 11.32 -7.96
C LEU A 538 -3.58 12.29 -6.91
N ARG A 539 -3.91 13.54 -7.30
CA ARG A 539 -4.54 14.53 -6.42
C ARG A 539 -5.91 14.09 -5.89
N GLU A 540 -6.72 13.44 -6.75
CA GLU A 540 -8.04 12.95 -6.37
C GLU A 540 -7.92 11.76 -5.40
N LEU A 541 -6.97 10.87 -5.65
CA LEU A 541 -6.66 9.75 -4.76
C LEU A 541 -6.06 10.23 -3.42
N GLY A 542 -5.23 11.28 -3.45
CA GLY A 542 -4.73 11.96 -2.27
C GLY A 542 -5.86 12.53 -1.40
N GLU A 543 -6.87 13.14 -2.00
CA GLU A 543 -8.07 13.60 -1.29
C GLU A 543 -8.93 12.46 -0.74
N VAL A 544 -8.98 11.31 -1.43
CA VAL A 544 -9.60 10.10 -0.89
C VAL A 544 -8.86 9.65 0.37
N PHE A 545 -7.53 9.59 0.34
CA PHE A 545 -6.73 9.18 1.49
C PHE A 545 -6.83 10.16 2.65
N LYS A 546 -6.75 11.46 2.39
CA LYS A 546 -6.92 12.50 3.41
C LYS A 546 -8.24 12.35 4.17
N ARG A 547 -9.35 12.15 3.44
CA ARG A 547 -10.66 11.88 4.05
C ARG A 547 -10.71 10.52 4.74
N TRP A 548 -10.12 9.50 4.12
CA TRP A 548 -10.08 8.15 4.68
C TRP A 548 -9.37 8.10 6.03
N ARG A 549 -8.27 8.83 6.22
CA ARG A 549 -7.57 8.93 7.51
C ARG A 549 -8.50 9.35 8.66
N GLY A 550 -9.41 10.28 8.42
CA GLY A 550 -10.41 10.73 9.41
C GLY A 550 -11.58 9.77 9.66
N VAL A 551 -11.68 8.67 8.91
CA VAL A 551 -12.70 7.64 9.16
C VAL A 551 -12.28 6.78 10.35
N GLU A 552 -13.10 6.77 11.39
CA GLU A 552 -12.99 5.86 12.54
C GLU A 552 -14.09 4.81 12.46
N MET A 553 -13.71 3.53 12.58
CA MET A 553 -14.68 2.48 12.90
C MET A 553 -14.85 2.42 14.40
N ARG A 554 -16.06 2.68 14.90
CA ARG A 554 -16.47 2.25 16.23
C ARG A 554 -17.27 0.97 16.05
N ALA A 555 -16.63 -0.17 16.21
CA ALA A 555 -17.35 -1.44 16.27
C ALA A 555 -18.01 -1.54 17.65
N THR A 556 -19.31 -1.27 17.70
CA THR A 556 -20.13 -1.57 18.88
C THR A 556 -20.70 -2.97 18.69
N LEU A 557 -20.19 -3.95 19.44
CA LEU A 557 -20.87 -5.25 19.55
C LEU A 557 -22.12 -5.06 20.42
N TYR A 558 -23.26 -5.61 19.96
CA TYR A 558 -24.51 -5.66 20.72
C TYR A 558 -24.70 -7.04 21.34
#